data_AF-A0A2S9G7E6-F1
#
_entry.id   AF-A0A2S9G7E6-F1
#
_cell.length_a   1.000
_cell.length_b   1.000
_cell.length_c   1.000
_cell.angle_alpha   90.00
_cell.angle_beta   90.00
_cell.angle_gamma   90.00
#
_symmetry.space_group_name_H-M   'P 1'
#
loop_
_entity.id
_entity.type
_entity.pdbx_description
1 polymer ?
#
loop_
_entity_poly.entity_id
_entity_poly.type
_entity_poly.pdbx_seq_one_letter_code
_entity_poly.pdbx_strand_id
1 'polypeptide(L)' 'MSADAISIGGVDLTDPDTYLRGMPYGAFRRLREQAPVAWHPYGDKPGFWALTCYDDIQAVSRDSQTWS' A
#
# COMPACT_ATOMS: atom_id res chain seq x y z
N MET A 1 -6.43 -3.34 17.80
CA MET A 1 -6.69 -3.38 16.34
C MET A 1 -5.34 -3.32 15.67
N SER A 2 -5.01 -4.27 14.79
CA SER A 2 -3.72 -4.22 14.07
C SER A 2 -3.70 -2.98 13.18
N ALA A 3 -2.58 -2.26 13.13
CA ALA A 3 -2.44 -1.13 12.23
C ALA A 3 -2.48 -1.60 10.77
N ASP A 4 -3.28 -0.92 9.95
CA ASP A 4 -3.41 -1.14 8.51
C ASP A 4 -2.79 0.02 7.71
N ALA A 5 -2.68 -0.16 6.39
CA ALA A 5 -2.04 0.80 5.51
C ALA A 5 -2.75 2.17 5.50
N ILE A 6 -4.08 2.24 5.73
CA ILE A 6 -4.79 3.53 5.82
C ILE A 6 -4.41 4.23 7.12
N SER A 7 -4.40 3.50 8.24
CA SER A 7 -4.03 4.07 9.55
C SER A 7 -2.58 4.56 9.62
N ILE A 8 -1.66 3.89 8.89
CA ILE A 8 -0.22 4.25 8.85
C ILE A 8 0.05 5.35 7.82
N GLY A 9 -0.52 5.22 6.61
CA GLY A 9 -0.34 6.17 5.52
C GLY A 9 -1.13 7.47 5.71
N GLY A 10 -2.25 7.40 6.45
CA GLY A 10 -3.16 8.51 6.71
C GLY A 10 -4.13 8.83 5.56
N VAL A 11 -4.14 8.03 4.50
CA VAL A 11 -5.00 8.19 3.32
C VAL A 11 -5.41 6.83 2.76
N ASP A 12 -6.53 6.79 2.05
CA ASP A 12 -6.90 5.64 1.23
C ASP A 12 -6.18 5.72 -0.13
N LEU A 13 -5.32 4.73 -0.40
CA LEU A 13 -4.55 4.64 -1.65
C LEU A 13 -5.42 4.26 -2.86
N THR A 14 -6.64 3.75 -2.63
CA THR A 14 -7.61 3.38 -3.67
C THR A 14 -8.61 4.48 -3.98
N ASP A 15 -8.72 5.49 -3.13
CA ASP A 15 -9.58 6.65 -3.36
C ASP A 15 -8.96 7.56 -4.44
N PRO A 16 -9.62 7.75 -5.60
CA PRO A 16 -9.13 8.66 -6.63
C PRO A 16 -8.96 10.11 -6.14
N ASP A 17 -9.76 10.54 -5.16
CA ASP A 17 -9.73 11.91 -4.64
C ASP A 17 -8.41 12.21 -3.91
N THR A 18 -7.76 11.18 -3.36
CA THR A 18 -6.40 11.27 -2.77
C THR A 18 -5.39 11.86 -3.75
N TYR A 19 -5.58 11.64 -5.06
CA TYR A 19 -4.62 12.00 -6.10
C TYR A 19 -4.96 13.32 -6.82
N LEU A 20 -6.07 13.98 -6.48
CA LEU A 20 -6.49 15.24 -7.14
C LEU A 20 -5.45 16.37 -7.03
N ARG A 21 -4.61 16.34 -5.99
CA ARG A 21 -3.51 17.30 -5.78
C ARG A 21 -2.13 16.72 -6.09
N GLY A 22 -2.07 15.60 -6.82
CA GLY A 22 -0.85 14.87 -7.14
C GLY A 22 -0.60 13.68 -6.22
N MET A 23 0.59 13.08 -6.36
CA MET A 23 0.95 11.84 -5.65
C MET A 23 1.06 12.06 -4.13
N PRO A 24 0.47 11.20 -3.27
CA PRO A 24 0.54 11.33 -1.81
C PRO A 24 1.89 10.84 -1.27
N TYR A 25 2.99 11.50 -1.65
CA TYR A 25 4.36 11.10 -1.28
C TYR A 25 4.56 10.93 0.23
N GLY A 26 3.89 11.76 1.04
CA GLY A 26 3.95 11.66 2.50
C GLY A 26 3.37 10.35 3.05
N ALA A 27 2.29 9.84 2.46
CA ALA A 27 1.69 8.56 2.85
C ALA A 27 2.62 7.39 2.49
N PHE A 28 3.10 7.37 1.24
CA PHE A 28 4.05 6.36 0.78
C PHE A 28 5.37 6.39 1.58
N ARG A 29 5.84 7.56 1.99
CA ARG A 29 7.02 7.68 2.85
C ARG A 29 6.78 7.03 4.21
N ARG A 30 5.67 7.32 4.88
CA ARG A 30 5.33 6.73 6.19
C ARG A 30 5.21 5.21 6.11
N LEU A 31 4.56 4.70 5.07
CA LEU A 31 4.43 3.26 4.84
C LEU A 31 5.81 2.61 4.70
N ARG A 32 6.70 3.14 3.85
CA ARG A 32 8.07 2.60 3.73
C ARG A 32 8.86 2.61 5.03
N GLU A 33 8.69 3.65 5.85
CA GLU A 33 9.43 3.81 7.11
C GLU A 33 8.90 2.90 8.22
N GLN A 34 7.60 2.62 8.27
CA GLN A 34 6.95 1.97 9.42
C GLN A 34 6.41 0.58 9.12
N ALA A 35 5.88 0.35 7.92
CA ALA A 35 5.27 -0.91 7.49
C ALA A 35 5.33 -1.01 5.97
N PRO A 36 6.51 -1.37 5.40
CA PRO A 36 6.73 -1.34 3.95
C PRO A 36 5.83 -2.32 3.19
N VAL A 37 5.35 -3.36 3.89
CA VAL A 37 4.30 -4.28 3.48
C VAL A 37 3.19 -4.21 4.53
N ALA A 38 2.01 -3.73 4.16
CA ALA A 38 0.88 -3.55 5.08
C ALA A 38 -0.44 -3.99 4.43
N TRP A 39 -1.35 -4.55 5.22
CA TRP A 39 -2.71 -4.83 4.75
C TRP A 39 -3.46 -3.51 4.53
N HIS A 40 -4.09 -3.36 3.37
CA HIS A 40 -4.91 -2.20 3.00
C HIS A 40 -6.37 -2.65 2.83
N PRO A 41 -7.31 -2.20 3.67
CA PRO A 41 -8.71 -2.54 3.54
C PRO A 41 -9.35 -1.85 2.33
N TYR A 42 -10.29 -2.50 1.65
CA TYR A 42 -10.90 -1.96 0.43
C TYR A 42 -12.44 -2.00 0.49
N GLY A 43 -13.02 -1.10 1.29
CA GLY A 43 -14.46 -1.06 1.55
C GLY A 43 -14.97 -2.44 2.01
N ASP A 44 -16.04 -2.91 1.36
CA ASP A 44 -16.63 -4.24 1.62
C ASP A 44 -15.96 -5.39 0.84
N LYS A 45 -14.94 -5.09 0.03
CA LYS A 45 -14.22 -6.10 -0.75
C LYS A 45 -13.05 -6.67 0.06
N PRO A 46 -12.51 -7.84 -0.33
CA PRO A 46 -11.21 -8.27 0.16
C PRO A 46 -10.19 -7.15 -0.07
N GLY A 47 -9.52 -6.73 1.01
CA GLY A 47 -8.39 -5.82 0.94
C GLY A 47 -7.21 -6.42 0.18
N PHE A 48 -6.07 -5.71 0.20
CA PHE A 48 -4.86 -6.14 -0.49
C PHE A 48 -3.61 -5.80 0.33
N TRP A 49 -2.49 -6.45 -0.01
CA TRP A 49 -1.19 -6.07 0.55
C TRP A 49 -0.63 -4.88 -0.23
N ALA A 50 -0.43 -3.76 0.45
CA ALA A 50 0.25 -2.59 -0.08
C ALA A 50 1.77 -2.78 0.06
N LEU A 51 2.45 -3.04 -1.05
CA LEU A 51 3.91 -3.07 -1.14
C LEU A 51 4.40 -1.68 -1.54
N THR A 52 5.26 -1.08 -0.73
CA THR A 52 5.69 0.31 -0.92
C THR A 52 7.19 0.50 -1.12
N CYS A 53 7.97 -0.57 -0.96
CA CYS A 53 9.40 -0.61 -1.18
C CYS A 53 9.76 -1.28 -2.51
N TYR A 54 10.84 -0.81 -3.12
CA TYR A 54 11.30 -1.28 -4.43
C TYR A 54 11.65 -2.77 -4.43
N ASP A 55 12.38 -3.24 -3.42
CA ASP A 55 12.87 -4.63 -3.37
C ASP A 55 11.72 -5.63 -3.29
N ASP A 56 10.69 -5.35 -2.48
CA ASP A 56 9.50 -6.20 -2.35
C ASP A 56 8.71 -6.25 -3.67
N ILE A 57 8.52 -5.08 -4.31
CA ILE A 57 7.82 -4.98 -5.60
C ILE A 57 8.58 -5.78 -6.66
N GLN A 58 9.90 -5.64 -6.73
CA GLN A 58 10.75 -6.39 -7.66
C GLN A 58 10.72 -7.89 -7.41
N ALA A 59 10.76 -8.32 -6.14
CA ALA A 59 10.71 -9.72 -5.78
C ALA A 59 9.39 -10.37 -6.23
N VAL A 60 8.24 -9.75 -5.87
CA VAL A 60 6.92 -10.25 -6.26
C VAL A 60 6.72 -10.20 -7.77
N SER A 61 7.10 -9.11 -8.42
CA SER A 61 6.91 -8.94 -9.88
C SER A 61 7.71 -9.94 -10.72
N ARG A 62 8.80 -10.51 -10.17
CA ARG A 62 9.65 -11.48 -10.87
C ARG A 62 9.27 -12.93 -10.62
N ASP A 63 8.52 -13.21 -9.55
CA ASP A 63 8.05 -14.54 -9.21
C ASP A 63 6.60 -14.73 -9.60
N SER A 64 6.35 -14.77 -10.91
CA SER A 64 5.00 -14.97 -11.46
C SER A 64 4.46 -16.40 -11.26
N GLN A 65 5.31 -17.34 -10.83
CA GLN A 65 4.88 -18.70 -10.52
C GLN A 65 4.19 -18.75 -9.15
N THR A 66 4.69 -17.99 -8.18
CA THR A 66 4.07 -17.86 -6.86
C THR A 66 2.97 -16.80 -6.83
N TRP A 67 3.11 -15.71 -7.60
CA TRP A 67 2.20 -14.55 -7.58
C TRP A 67 1.61 -14.28 -8.97
N SER A 68 0.30 -14.50 -9.15
CA SER A 68 -0.42 -14.35 -10.44
C SER A 68 -1.50 -13.29 -10.42
#